data_AF-A0A920PWY3-F1
#
_entry.id   AF-A0A920PWY3-F1
#
_cell.length_a   1.000
_cell.length_b   1.000
_cell.length_c   1.000
_cell.angle_alpha   90.00
_cell.angle_beta   90.00
_cell.angle_gamma   90.00
#
_symmetry.space_group_name_H-M   'P 1'
#
loop_
_entity.id
_entity.type
_entity.pdbx_description
1 polymer ?
#
loop_
_entity_poly.entity_id
_entity_poly.type
_entity_poly.pdbx_seq_one_letter_code
_entity_poly.pdbx_strand_id
1 'polypeptide(L)' 'MPKLTGGQTVIESLKAQGVDTVFGIISIHNLDIFDSLFGSQDSLNFVGGRLELGCGFMADGYSRSTGNQGF' A
#
# COMPACT_ATOMS: atom_id res chain seq x y z
N MET A 1 22.85 -10.66 -3.65
CA MET A 1 21.43 -10.29 -3.61
C MET A 1 21.31 -8.86 -4.13
N PRO A 2 20.41 -8.56 -5.08
CA PRO A 2 20.13 -7.17 -5.43
C PRO A 2 19.65 -6.43 -4.18
N LYS A 3 20.17 -5.24 -3.95
CA LYS A 3 19.87 -4.43 -2.77
C LYS A 3 18.61 -3.62 -3.06
N LEU A 4 17.48 -4.00 -2.45
CA LEU A 4 16.23 -3.25 -2.56
C LEU A 4 16.35 -1.89 -1.86
N THR A 5 15.63 -0.89 -2.36
CA THR A 5 15.40 0.37 -1.64
C THR A 5 14.45 0.15 -0.46
N GLY A 6 14.31 1.17 0.40
CA GLY A 6 13.35 1.14 1.50
C GLY A 6 11.92 0.95 0.99
N GLY A 7 11.50 1.78 0.01
CA GLY A 7 10.20 1.68 -0.64
C GLY A 7 9.95 0.31 -1.27
N GLN A 8 10.91 -0.22 -2.02
CA GLN A 8 10.78 -1.55 -2.63
C GLN A 8 10.64 -2.64 -1.56
N THR A 9 11.37 -2.54 -0.46
CA THR A 9 11.27 -3.50 0.65
C THR A 9 9.87 -3.49 1.27
N VAL A 10 9.25 -2.31 1.42
CA VAL A 10 7.86 -2.19 1.91
C VAL A 10 6.90 -2.87 0.93
N ILE A 11 7.00 -2.57 -0.36
CA ILE A 11 6.12 -3.13 -1.39
C ILE A 11 6.22 -4.66 -1.47
N GLU A 12 7.43 -5.22 -1.47
CA GLU A 12 7.62 -6.67 -1.49
C GLU A 12 7.11 -7.34 -0.21
N SER A 13 7.19 -6.64 0.94
CA SER A 13 6.61 -7.12 2.19
C SER A 13 5.08 -7.16 2.14
N LEU A 14 4.44 -6.14 1.57
CA LEU A 14 2.97 -6.09 1.39
C LEU A 14 2.49 -7.24 0.49
N LYS A 15 3.16 -7.44 -0.66
CA LYS A 15 2.87 -8.56 -1.57
C LYS A 15 3.02 -9.90 -0.86
N ALA A 16 4.08 -10.08 -0.07
CA ALA A 16 4.35 -11.32 0.67
C ALA A 16 3.29 -11.63 1.73
N GLN A 17 2.60 -10.61 2.28
CA GLN A 17 1.47 -10.81 3.19
C GLN A 17 0.15 -11.11 2.47
N GLY A 18 0.10 -10.92 1.14
CA GLY A 18 -1.12 -11.09 0.35
C GLY A 18 -2.01 -9.85 0.33
N VAL A 19 -1.44 -8.67 0.60
CA VAL A 19 -2.13 -7.38 0.40
C VAL A 19 -2.35 -7.19 -1.10
N ASP A 20 -3.57 -6.81 -1.48
CA ASP A 20 -3.94 -6.52 -2.86
C ASP A 20 -4.26 -5.03 -3.10
N THR A 21 -4.49 -4.27 -2.02
CA THR A 21 -4.95 -2.88 -2.07
C THR A 21 -4.33 -2.07 -0.94
N VAL A 22 -3.74 -0.92 -1.30
CA VAL A 22 -3.14 0.05 -0.40
C VAL A 22 -4.00 1.31 -0.33
N PHE A 23 -4.37 1.73 0.88
CA PHE A 23 -5.10 2.96 1.17
C PHE A 23 -4.15 3.97 1.83
N GLY A 24 -4.07 5.19 1.31
CA GLY A 24 -3.10 6.12 1.90
C GLY A 24 -3.13 7.54 1.39
N ILE A 25 -2.19 8.33 1.92
CA ILE A 25 -1.97 9.72 1.56
C ILE A 25 -0.50 9.87 1.16
N ILE A 26 -0.30 10.53 0.02
CA ILE A 26 1.02 10.86 -0.48
C ILE A 26 1.53 12.11 0.23
N SER A 27 2.73 11.99 0.81
CA SER A 27 3.46 13.04 1.51
C SER A 27 4.95 12.94 1.17
N ILE A 28 5.70 14.03 1.33
CA ILE A 28 7.14 14.03 1.07
C ILE A 28 7.91 12.95 1.84
N HIS A 29 7.37 12.52 2.99
CA HIS A 29 8.00 11.54 3.86
C HIS A 29 7.82 10.08 3.40
N ASN A 30 6.86 9.81 2.50
CA ASN A 30 6.57 8.47 2.00
C ASN A 30 6.65 8.36 0.47
N LEU A 31 7.22 9.38 -0.20
CA LEU A 31 7.37 9.39 -1.66
C LEU A 31 8.13 8.16 -2.19
N ASP A 32 9.18 7.69 -1.52
CA ASP A 32 9.94 6.51 -1.94
C ASP A 32 9.09 5.22 -1.95
N ILE A 33 8.15 5.10 -1.01
CA ILE A 33 7.19 3.99 -0.96
C ILE A 33 6.19 4.12 -2.11
N PHE A 34 5.68 5.32 -2.36
CA PHE A 34 4.72 5.56 -3.45
C PHE A 34 5.33 5.43 -4.84
N ASP A 35 6.60 5.80 -5.02
CA ASP A 35 7.33 5.58 -6.27
C ASP A 35 7.48 4.07 -6.53
N SER A 36 7.81 3.31 -5.50
CA SER A 36 7.88 1.84 -5.57
C SER A 36 6.50 1.21 -5.82
N LEU A 37 5.44 1.74 -5.21
CA LEU A 37 4.05 1.30 -5.41
C LEU A 37 3.61 1.56 -6.86
N PHE A 38 3.96 2.71 -7.42
CA PHE A 38 3.67 3.07 -8.80
C PHE A 38 4.31 2.07 -9.78
N GLY A 39 5.50 1.56 -9.47
CA GLY A 39 6.15 0.48 -10.24
C GLY A 39 5.52 -0.92 -10.07
N SER A 40 4.55 -1.10 -9.17
CA SER A 40 3.92 -2.40 -8.84
C SER A 40 2.39 -2.41 -9.04
N GLN A 41 1.88 -1.55 -9.92
CA GLN A 41 0.44 -1.44 -10.22
C GLN A 41 -0.18 -2.67 -10.90
N ASP A 42 0.65 -3.61 -11.34
CA ASP A 42 0.24 -4.92 -11.87
C ASP A 42 -0.25 -5.88 -10.76
N SER A 43 0.13 -5.62 -9.51
CA SER A 43 -0.08 -6.51 -8.38
C SER A 43 -0.69 -5.84 -7.14
N LEU A 44 -0.58 -4.50 -7.04
CA LEU A 44 -1.18 -3.72 -5.94
C LEU A 44 -2.05 -2.58 -6.49
N ASN A 45 -3.28 -2.50 -5.97
CA ASN A 45 -4.14 -1.35 -6.19
C ASN A 45 -3.84 -0.23 -5.19
N PHE A 46 -4.04 1.02 -5.59
CA PHE A 46 -3.91 2.18 -4.70
C PHE A 46 -5.19 3.00 -4.66
N VAL A 47 -5.64 3.34 -3.45
CA VAL A 47 -6.77 4.23 -3.18
C VAL A 47 -6.33 5.39 -2.30
N GLY A 48 -6.35 6.60 -2.87
CA GLY A 48 -5.98 7.82 -2.17
C GLY A 48 -7.09 8.33 -1.24
N GLY A 49 -6.72 8.79 -0.05
CA GLY A 49 -7.61 9.47 0.89
C GLY A 49 -7.21 10.92 1.17
N ARG A 50 -8.01 11.62 1.98
CA ARG A 50 -7.71 13.00 2.44
C ARG A 50 -7.22 13.07 3.89
N LEU A 51 -7.51 12.05 4.69
CA LEU A 51 -7.16 11.97 6.10
C LEU A 51 -6.70 10.55 6.43
N GLU A 52 -5.61 10.42 7.18
CA GLU A 52 -4.96 9.14 7.48
C GLU A 52 -5.91 8.21 8.23
N LEU A 53 -6.67 8.76 9.18
CA LEU A 53 -7.72 8.02 9.88
C LEU A 53 -8.79 7.48 8.92
N GLY A 54 -9.13 8.25 7.89
CA GLY A 54 -10.05 7.83 6.85
C GLY A 54 -9.51 6.65 6.05
N CYS A 55 -8.21 6.68 5.68
CA CYS A 55 -7.54 5.55 5.02
C CYS A 55 -7.56 4.29 5.88
N GLY A 56 -7.31 4.41 7.19
CA GLY A 56 -7.41 3.29 8.12
C GLY A 56 -8.80 2.66 8.16
N PHE A 57 -9.86 3.47 8.22
CA PHE A 57 -11.24 2.96 8.15
C PHE A 57 -11.57 2.33 6.79
N MET A 58 -11.03 2.85 5.69
CA MET A 58 -11.20 2.25 4.36
C MET A 58 -10.53 0.86 4.28
N ALA A 59 -9.29 0.72 4.75
CA ALA A 59 -8.56 -0.55 4.76
C ALA A 59 -9.27 -1.61 5.63
N ASP A 60 -9.76 -1.19 6.79
CA ASP A 60 -10.50 -2.03 7.73
C ASP A 60 -11.88 -2.46 7.18
N GLY A 61 -12.61 -1.52 6.57
CA GLY A 61 -13.88 -1.78 5.89
C GLY A 61 -13.71 -2.70 4.67
N TYR A 62 -12.68 -2.46 3.86
CA TYR A 62 -12.30 -3.33 2.74
C TYR A 62 -12.08 -4.75 3.22
N SER A 63 -11.21 -4.93 4.23
CA SER A 63 -10.84 -6.26 4.71
C SER A 63 -12.03 -7.06 5.25
N ARG A 64 -12.93 -6.39 6.01
CA ARG A 64 -14.16 -7.04 6.50
C ARG A 64 -15.18 -7.39 5.41
N SER A 65 -15.27 -6.57 4.37
CA SER A 65 -16.31 -6.73 3.35
C SER A 65 -15.93 -7.71 2.25
N THR A 66 -14.63 -7.85 1.94
CA THR A 66 -14.13 -8.72 0.88
C THR A 66 -13.53 -10.01 1.40
N GLY A 67 -13.04 -10.03 2.65
CA GLY A 67 -12.19 -11.10 3.17
C GLY A 67 -10.75 -11.04 2.64
N ASN A 68 -10.42 -10.06 1.80
CA ASN A 68 -9.06 -9.80 1.33
C ASN A 68 -8.31 -8.89 2.32
N GLN A 69 -7.03 -8.66 2.10
CA GLN A 69 -6.21 -7.80 2.95
C GLN A 69 -6.01 -6.42 2.32
N GLY A 70 -6.51 -5.38 3.00
CA GLY A 70 -6.19 -3.99 2.72
C GLY A 70 -5.12 -3.47 3.68
N PHE A 71 -4.19 -2.66 3.18
CA PHE A 71 -3.16 -1.96 3.97
C PHE A 71 -3.40 -0.46 4.02
#